data_AF-W1WDJ1-F1
#
_entry.id   AF-W1WDJ1-F1
#
_cell.length_a   1.000
_cell.length_b   1.000
_cell.length_c   1.000
_cell.angle_alpha   90.00
_cell.angle_beta   90.00
_cell.angle_gamma   90.00
#
_symmetry.space_group_name_H-M   'P 1'
#
loop_
_entity.id
_entity.type
_entity.pdbx_description
1 polymer ?
#
loop_
_entity_poly.entity_id
_entity_poly.type
_entity_poly.pdbx_seq_one_letter_code
_entity_poly.pdbx_strand_id
1 'polypeptide(L)'
;TGDFISTKMNGDTVEVSTKRSTINSDAAGTASITGDDGLATAKNVADAINKAATTARAGAAWNLSANGETPTTVAGGDTVDFAGDDNITVTQTGKNIATTLNKDLKKMNTISFENGLGETIKFDAVNSSGTFTSPGEGAYTKINHDGLKINNGVAEDQPNTANTYLNVGSLSLQSGPNSSALTSKSLLFSDEDGNNAEGGATGMAFQNAAGKTIQFTLDEINAGGNKIKEVAEGTDDTDAVNVKQLKDTVASQTLTYRANSAADTDAKSVKLSKGLDFVDGTM
;
A
#
# COMPACT_ATOMS: atom_id res chain seq x y z
N THR A 1 -44.04 80.20 -8.77
CA THR A 1 -44.74 80.37 -10.05
C THR A 1 -43.98 81.37 -10.89
N GLY A 2 -43.03 80.88 -11.70
CA GLY A 2 -42.27 81.72 -12.63
C GLY A 2 -42.43 81.15 -14.02
N ASP A 3 -42.72 81.99 -15.01
CA ASP A 3 -42.88 81.54 -16.39
C ASP A 3 -41.52 81.07 -16.94
N PHE A 4 -41.45 79.82 -17.40
CA PHE A 4 -40.21 79.24 -17.95
C PHE A 4 -39.89 79.70 -19.36
N ILE A 5 -40.91 80.21 -20.06
CA ILE A 5 -40.81 80.80 -21.39
C ILE A 5 -41.38 82.21 -21.27
N SER A 6 -40.58 83.21 -21.62
CA SER A 6 -41.04 84.59 -21.69
C SER A 6 -41.02 85.04 -23.14
N THR A 7 -42.11 85.68 -23.55
CA THR A 7 -42.24 86.26 -24.88
C THR A 7 -42.45 87.76 -24.76
N LYS A 8 -41.78 88.53 -25.62
CA LYS A 8 -41.93 89.97 -25.66
C LYS A 8 -41.94 90.43 -27.11
N MET A 9 -42.85 91.34 -27.44
CA MET A 9 -42.82 92.05 -28.73
C MET A 9 -41.71 93.11 -28.70
N ASN A 10 -40.83 93.07 -29.69
CA ASN A 10 -39.84 94.10 -29.95
C ASN A 10 -40.02 94.62 -31.37
N GLY A 11 -40.82 95.68 -31.53
CA GLY A 11 -41.34 96.10 -32.83
C GLY A 11 -42.22 95.01 -33.46
N ASP A 12 -41.91 94.62 -34.70
CA ASP A 12 -42.60 93.55 -35.44
C ASP A 12 -42.03 92.14 -35.18
N THR A 13 -41.06 92.00 -34.25
CA THR A 13 -40.41 90.71 -33.93
C THR A 13 -40.89 90.17 -32.58
N VAL A 14 -41.15 88.86 -32.52
CA VAL A 14 -41.40 88.14 -31.25
C VAL A 14 -40.07 87.62 -30.73
N GLU A 15 -39.62 88.15 -29.59
CA GLU A 15 -38.50 87.58 -28.85
C GLU A 15 -39.02 86.50 -27.91
N VAL A 16 -38.45 85.29 -28.04
CA VAL A 16 -38.73 84.16 -27.14
C VAL A 16 -37.47 83.86 -26.34
N SER A 17 -37.59 83.91 -25.02
CA SER A 17 -36.51 83.55 -24.10
C SER A 17 -36.96 82.39 -23.21
N THR A 18 -36.00 81.51 -22.88
CA THR A 18 -36.26 80.34 -22.03
C THR A 18 -35.38 80.36 -20.80
N LYS A 19 -35.96 80.21 -19.61
CA LYS A 19 -35.23 79.93 -18.38
C LYS A 19 -34.91 78.44 -18.34
N ARG A 20 -33.62 78.09 -18.46
CA ARG A 20 -33.14 76.70 -18.40
C ARG A 20 -32.52 76.40 -17.06
N SER A 21 -32.70 75.16 -16.60
CA SER A 21 -32.05 74.64 -15.39
C SER A 21 -31.36 73.32 -15.71
N THR A 22 -30.25 73.04 -15.01
CA THR A 22 -29.48 71.81 -15.20
C THR A 22 -29.92 70.78 -14.18
N ILE A 23 -30.21 69.57 -14.64
CA ILE A 23 -30.37 68.42 -13.75
C ILE A 23 -28.98 67.98 -13.31
N ASN A 24 -28.71 68.14 -12.03
CA ASN A 24 -27.51 67.66 -11.38
C ASN A 24 -27.75 66.24 -10.86
N SER A 25 -26.69 65.45 -10.73
CA SER A 25 -26.74 64.16 -10.02
C SER A 25 -25.51 64.00 -9.15
N ASP A 26 -25.70 63.65 -7.89
CA ASP A 26 -24.62 63.45 -6.92
C ASP A 26 -23.91 62.09 -7.11
N ALA A 27 -22.91 61.82 -6.26
CA ALA A 27 -22.16 60.58 -6.31
C ALA A 27 -22.99 59.33 -5.95
N ALA A 28 -24.18 59.50 -5.35
CA ALA A 28 -25.13 58.44 -5.05
C ALA A 28 -26.19 58.26 -6.16
N GLY A 29 -26.17 59.10 -7.21
CA GLY A 29 -27.11 59.04 -8.33
C GLY A 29 -28.42 59.80 -8.06
N THR A 30 -28.52 60.57 -6.98
CA THR A 30 -29.72 61.37 -6.67
C THR A 30 -29.79 62.57 -7.60
N ALA A 31 -30.86 62.67 -8.37
CA ALA A 31 -31.11 63.83 -9.22
C ALA A 31 -31.54 65.04 -8.39
N SER A 32 -31.00 66.21 -8.71
CA SER A 32 -31.31 67.47 -8.05
C SER A 32 -31.25 68.64 -9.03
N ILE A 33 -31.81 69.77 -8.64
CA ILE A 33 -31.63 71.05 -9.31
C ILE A 33 -31.07 72.04 -8.29
N THR A 34 -30.24 72.98 -8.74
CA THR A 34 -29.69 74.03 -7.88
C THR A 34 -30.36 75.35 -8.25
N GLY A 35 -30.99 76.01 -7.28
CA GLY A 35 -31.76 77.24 -7.51
C GLY A 35 -33.18 76.95 -7.99
N ASP A 36 -33.76 77.88 -8.75
CA ASP A 36 -35.13 77.79 -9.22
C ASP A 36 -35.33 76.74 -10.33
N ASP A 37 -36.58 76.27 -10.46
CA ASP A 37 -37.03 75.44 -11.58
C ASP A 37 -36.78 76.10 -12.95
N GLY A 38 -36.58 75.27 -13.98
CA GLY A 38 -36.37 75.71 -15.37
C GLY A 38 -36.38 74.54 -16.36
N LEU A 39 -36.38 74.85 -17.66
CA LEU A 39 -36.41 73.85 -18.72
C LEU A 39 -35.10 73.07 -18.82
N ALA A 40 -35.17 71.74 -18.92
CA ALA A 40 -34.02 70.88 -19.19
C ALA A 40 -33.77 70.74 -20.71
N THR A 41 -32.52 70.53 -21.11
CA THR A 41 -32.19 70.13 -22.49
C THR A 41 -32.12 68.61 -22.62
N ALA A 42 -32.32 68.08 -23.83
CA ALA A 42 -32.15 66.64 -24.10
C ALA A 42 -30.76 66.13 -23.68
N LYS A 43 -29.72 66.95 -23.88
CA LYS A 43 -28.35 66.65 -23.41
C LYS A 43 -28.28 66.53 -21.89
N ASN A 44 -28.87 67.48 -21.15
CA ASN A 44 -28.86 67.43 -19.68
C ASN A 44 -29.57 66.19 -19.13
N VAL A 45 -30.69 65.82 -19.74
CA VAL A 45 -31.44 64.61 -19.35
C VAL A 45 -30.62 63.36 -19.62
N ALA A 46 -30.02 63.24 -20.81
CA ALA A 46 -29.19 62.09 -21.16
C ALA A 46 -27.95 61.96 -20.26
N ASP A 47 -27.26 63.07 -19.98
CA ASP A 47 -26.08 63.10 -19.12
C ASP A 47 -26.43 62.65 -17.68
N ALA A 48 -27.53 63.15 -17.11
CA ALA A 48 -28.01 62.76 -15.77
C ALA A 48 -28.40 61.28 -15.70
N ILE A 49 -29.14 60.77 -16.69
CA ILE A 49 -29.54 59.36 -16.77
C ILE A 49 -28.31 58.45 -16.85
N ASN A 50 -27.38 58.76 -17.76
CA ASN A 50 -26.18 57.95 -17.94
C ASN A 50 -25.31 57.95 -16.68
N LYS A 51 -25.17 59.10 -16.00
CA LYS A 51 -24.43 59.20 -14.74
C LYS A 51 -25.07 58.35 -13.64
N ALA A 52 -26.39 58.43 -13.47
CA ALA A 52 -27.11 57.61 -12.49
C ALA A 52 -26.96 56.10 -12.79
N ALA A 53 -27.03 55.70 -14.06
CA ALA A 53 -26.83 54.31 -14.47
C ALA A 53 -25.40 53.81 -14.19
N THR A 54 -24.37 54.62 -14.44
CA THR A 54 -22.98 54.28 -14.12
C THR A 54 -22.76 54.16 -12.62
N THR A 55 -23.28 55.09 -11.83
CA THR A 55 -23.19 55.03 -10.36
C THR A 55 -23.88 53.80 -9.78
N ALA A 56 -25.06 53.44 -10.28
CA ALA A 56 -25.77 52.24 -9.84
C ALA A 56 -24.97 50.95 -10.11
N ARG A 57 -24.30 50.86 -11.27
CA ARG A 57 -23.40 49.73 -11.60
C ARG A 57 -22.16 49.70 -10.71
N ALA A 58 -21.57 50.85 -10.43
CA ALA A 58 -20.41 50.97 -9.54
C ALA A 58 -20.74 50.66 -8.08
N GLY A 59 -21.93 51.06 -7.60
CA GLY A 59 -22.39 50.78 -6.23
C GLY A 59 -22.68 49.31 -5.95
N ALA A 60 -22.84 48.48 -6.99
CA ALA A 60 -22.98 47.04 -6.87
C ALA A 60 -21.62 46.30 -6.83
N ALA A 61 -20.51 47.03 -6.99
CA ALA A 61 -19.18 46.44 -6.94
C ALA A 61 -18.75 46.11 -5.51
N TRP A 62 -18.00 45.03 -5.36
CA TRP A 62 -17.43 44.61 -4.09
C TRP A 62 -16.02 44.06 -4.31
N ASN A 63 -15.24 43.95 -3.24
CA ASN A 63 -13.87 43.47 -3.31
C ASN A 63 -13.79 42.00 -2.88
N LEU A 64 -13.23 41.16 -3.74
CA LEU A 64 -12.96 39.75 -3.49
C LEU A 64 -11.48 39.57 -3.14
N SER A 65 -11.20 38.90 -2.03
CA SER A 65 -9.87 38.39 -1.71
C SER A 65 -9.99 36.98 -1.11
N ALA A 66 -8.96 36.17 -1.32
CA ALA A 66 -8.77 34.88 -0.68
C ALA A 66 -7.40 34.88 0.00
N ASN A 67 -7.29 34.25 1.18
CA ASN A 67 -6.02 34.08 1.91
C ASN A 67 -5.22 35.38 2.18
N GLY A 68 -5.89 36.52 2.30
CA GLY A 68 -5.24 37.81 2.58
C GLY A 68 -4.54 38.45 1.38
N GLU A 69 -4.77 37.95 0.16
CA GLU A 69 -4.24 38.51 -1.08
C GLU A 69 -4.77 39.93 -1.38
N THR A 70 -4.12 40.60 -2.33
CA THR A 70 -4.56 41.93 -2.80
C THR A 70 -5.99 41.83 -3.35
N PRO A 71 -6.95 42.64 -2.85
CA PRO A 71 -8.33 42.53 -3.28
C PRO A 71 -8.53 42.84 -4.77
N THR A 72 -9.36 42.04 -5.43
CA THR A 72 -9.83 42.26 -6.80
C THR A 72 -11.27 42.77 -6.77
N THR A 73 -11.57 43.84 -7.50
CA THR A 73 -12.94 44.35 -7.61
C THR A 73 -13.78 43.48 -8.53
N VAL A 74 -14.91 43.01 -8.02
CA VAL A 74 -15.99 42.36 -8.77
C VAL A 74 -17.04 43.43 -9.04
N ALA A 75 -17.23 43.80 -10.30
CA ALA A 75 -18.16 44.85 -10.70
C ALA A 75 -19.62 44.36 -10.68
N GLY A 76 -20.57 45.29 -10.68
CA GLY A 76 -21.98 44.97 -10.83
C GLY A 76 -22.27 44.25 -12.15
N GLY A 77 -22.71 43.00 -12.06
CA GLY A 77 -23.00 42.13 -13.21
C GLY A 77 -21.95 41.06 -13.48
N ASP A 78 -20.80 41.10 -12.79
CA ASP A 78 -19.78 40.06 -12.89
C ASP A 78 -20.26 38.76 -12.23
N THR A 79 -19.73 37.63 -12.71
CA THR A 79 -19.95 36.31 -12.11
C THR A 79 -18.66 35.87 -11.43
N VAL A 80 -18.79 35.39 -10.19
CA VAL A 80 -17.72 34.70 -9.47
C VAL A 80 -18.04 33.22 -9.46
N ASP A 81 -17.13 32.43 -10.03
CA ASP A 81 -17.26 30.98 -10.09
C ASP A 81 -16.45 30.32 -8.97
N PHE A 82 -17.06 29.33 -8.31
CA PHE A 82 -16.41 28.51 -7.29
C PHE A 82 -16.29 27.09 -7.85
N ALA A 83 -15.11 26.78 -8.38
CA ALA A 83 -14.83 25.47 -8.95
C ALA A 83 -14.30 24.50 -7.89
N GLY A 84 -14.75 23.24 -7.97
CA GLY A 84 -14.11 22.10 -7.30
C GLY A 84 -12.96 21.52 -8.13
N ASP A 85 -12.46 20.37 -7.68
CA ASP A 85 -11.44 19.58 -8.38
C ASP A 85 -11.69 18.07 -8.21
N ASP A 86 -10.67 17.24 -8.42
CA ASP A 86 -10.75 15.79 -8.24
C ASP A 86 -11.16 15.39 -6.81
N ASN A 87 -10.89 16.23 -5.81
CA ASN A 87 -11.03 15.95 -4.38
C ASN A 87 -12.01 16.87 -3.66
N ILE A 88 -12.39 18.01 -4.24
CA ILE A 88 -13.34 18.97 -3.69
C ILE A 88 -14.55 19.09 -4.61
N THR A 89 -15.75 18.92 -4.05
CA THR A 89 -17.00 19.24 -4.74
C THR A 89 -17.51 20.59 -4.25
N VAL A 90 -17.90 21.46 -5.20
CA VAL A 90 -18.64 22.69 -4.92
C VAL A 90 -20.04 22.57 -5.49
N THR A 91 -21.05 22.91 -4.70
CA THR A 91 -22.46 22.90 -5.14
C THR A 91 -23.14 24.19 -4.73
N GLN A 92 -23.86 24.80 -5.68
CA GLN A 92 -24.73 25.94 -5.43
C GLN A 92 -26.19 25.48 -5.30
N THR A 93 -26.82 25.85 -4.19
CA THR A 93 -28.28 25.72 -4.00
C THR A 93 -28.85 27.09 -3.65
N GLY A 94 -29.39 27.79 -4.66
CA GLY A 94 -29.84 29.16 -4.51
C GLY A 94 -28.68 30.08 -4.14
N LYS A 95 -28.73 30.66 -2.93
CA LYS A 95 -27.69 31.58 -2.40
C LYS A 95 -26.65 30.87 -1.52
N ASN A 96 -26.77 29.56 -1.34
CA ASN A 96 -25.84 28.79 -0.53
C ASN A 96 -24.82 28.10 -1.42
N ILE A 97 -23.54 28.28 -1.10
CA ILE A 97 -22.44 27.52 -1.68
C ILE A 97 -21.99 26.51 -0.63
N ALA A 98 -22.00 25.23 -0.98
CA ALA A 98 -21.47 24.15 -0.15
C ALA A 98 -20.19 23.62 -0.80
N THR A 99 -19.13 23.56 -0.01
CA THR A 99 -17.84 22.96 -0.41
C THR A 99 -17.60 21.74 0.46
N THR A 100 -17.39 20.59 -0.17
CA THR A 100 -17.22 19.31 0.53
C THR A 100 -16.02 18.56 0.02
N LEU A 101 -15.29 17.90 0.93
CA LEU A 101 -14.31 16.89 0.57
C LEU A 101 -15.02 15.67 -0.03
N ASN A 102 -14.51 15.18 -1.16
CA ASN A 102 -15.01 13.97 -1.79
C ASN A 102 -14.74 12.75 -0.90
N LYS A 103 -15.65 11.77 -0.90
CA LYS A 103 -15.44 10.53 -0.13
C LYS A 103 -14.26 9.72 -0.66
N ASP A 104 -14.09 9.71 -1.98
CA ASP A 104 -13.00 9.05 -2.67
C ASP A 104 -11.99 10.10 -3.13
N LEU A 105 -10.84 10.16 -2.47
CA LEU A 105 -9.75 11.05 -2.84
C LEU A 105 -8.88 10.43 -3.93
N LYS A 106 -8.51 11.22 -4.92
CA LYS A 106 -7.77 10.83 -6.12
C LYS A 106 -6.48 11.63 -6.23
N LYS A 107 -5.46 10.99 -6.80
CA LYS A 107 -4.15 11.60 -7.11
C LYS A 107 -3.49 12.28 -5.89
N MET A 108 -3.74 11.74 -4.70
CA MET A 108 -3.08 12.17 -3.47
C MET A 108 -1.64 11.67 -3.46
N ASN A 109 -0.69 12.55 -3.14
CA ASN A 109 0.72 12.17 -3.03
C ASN A 109 1.01 11.49 -1.68
N THR A 110 0.46 12.03 -0.59
CA THR A 110 0.66 11.52 0.77
C THR A 110 -0.57 11.75 1.64
N ILE A 111 -0.78 10.86 2.61
CA ILE A 111 -1.71 11.05 3.74
C ILE A 111 -0.95 10.69 5.00
N SER A 112 -0.87 11.63 5.96
CA SER A 112 -0.29 11.36 7.29
C SER A 112 -1.31 11.60 8.39
N PHE A 113 -1.29 10.72 9.39
CA PHE A 113 -2.08 10.83 10.61
C PHE A 113 -1.12 10.99 11.79
N GLU A 114 -1.19 12.16 12.43
CA GLU A 114 -0.38 12.50 13.60
C GLU A 114 -1.15 12.18 14.88
N ASN A 115 -0.46 11.61 15.87
CA ASN A 115 -0.93 11.65 17.25
C ASN A 115 -0.14 12.73 18.02
N GLY A 116 -0.46 13.01 19.28
CA GLY A 116 0.25 14.04 20.07
C GLY A 116 1.76 13.83 20.29
N LEU A 117 2.36 12.78 19.70
CA LEU A 117 3.77 12.41 19.75
C LEU A 117 4.44 12.37 18.35
N GLY A 118 3.71 12.68 17.27
CA GLY A 118 4.20 12.66 15.88
C GLY A 118 3.42 11.74 14.94
N GLU A 119 3.92 11.56 13.72
CA GLU A 119 3.27 10.74 12.68
C GLU A 119 3.20 9.26 13.10
N THR A 120 2.01 8.67 13.00
CA THR A 120 1.75 7.25 13.32
C THR A 120 1.50 6.41 12.09
N ILE A 121 0.92 7.01 11.05
CA ILE A 121 0.58 6.32 9.81
C ILE A 121 0.89 7.26 8.66
N LYS A 122 1.68 6.79 7.71
CA LYS A 122 2.01 7.50 6.47
C LYS A 122 1.74 6.61 5.27
N PHE A 123 0.87 7.07 4.38
CA PHE A 123 0.68 6.49 3.05
C PHE A 123 1.41 7.35 2.02
N ASP A 124 2.32 6.73 1.28
CA ASP A 124 3.19 7.37 0.29
C ASP A 124 3.00 6.70 -1.07
N ALA A 125 2.41 7.45 -2.01
CA ALA A 125 2.13 6.98 -3.35
C ALA A 125 3.41 6.74 -4.17
N VAL A 126 4.48 7.51 -3.95
CA VAL A 126 5.75 7.39 -4.70
C VAL A 126 6.37 6.01 -4.46
N ASN A 127 6.34 5.55 -3.21
CA ASN A 127 6.86 4.25 -2.81
C ASN A 127 5.80 3.15 -2.85
N SER A 128 4.56 3.47 -3.27
CA SER A 128 3.39 2.59 -3.18
C SER A 128 3.31 1.91 -1.81
N SER A 129 3.51 2.68 -0.74
CA SER A 129 3.73 2.13 0.60
C SER A 129 2.87 2.76 1.70
N GLY A 130 2.50 1.96 2.68
CA GLY A 130 1.92 2.39 3.95
C GLY A 130 2.88 2.03 5.09
N THR A 131 3.28 3.00 5.90
CA THR A 131 4.14 2.79 7.07
C THR A 131 3.38 3.15 8.34
N PHE A 132 3.32 2.21 9.27
CA PHE A 132 2.76 2.34 10.61
C PHE A 132 3.93 2.39 11.58
N THR A 133 4.07 3.47 12.33
CA THR A 133 5.19 3.70 13.24
C THR A 133 4.72 3.72 14.69
N SER A 134 5.54 3.20 15.59
CA SER A 134 5.41 3.47 17.02
C SER A 134 6.09 4.80 17.34
N PRO A 135 5.38 5.82 17.86
CA PRO A 135 6.00 7.07 18.28
C PRO A 135 7.05 6.81 19.36
N GLY A 136 8.27 7.32 19.17
CA GLY A 136 9.33 7.30 20.18
C GLY A 136 10.26 6.08 20.19
N GLU A 137 9.90 4.98 19.54
CA GLU A 137 10.71 3.74 19.56
C GLU A 137 11.28 3.33 18.19
N GLY A 138 10.95 4.06 17.11
CA GLY A 138 11.45 3.80 15.76
C GLY A 138 10.91 2.52 15.10
N ALA A 139 10.26 1.64 15.86
CA ALA A 139 9.64 0.42 15.36
C ALA A 139 8.55 0.74 14.34
N TYR A 140 8.48 -0.08 13.29
CA TYR A 140 7.53 0.15 12.21
C TYR A 140 7.04 -1.13 11.54
N THR A 141 5.85 -1.03 10.98
CA THR A 141 5.31 -1.96 9.99
C THR A 141 5.19 -1.21 8.67
N LYS A 142 5.83 -1.71 7.62
CA LYS A 142 5.79 -1.12 6.28
C LYS A 142 5.19 -2.12 5.32
N ILE A 143 4.18 -1.71 4.56
CA ILE A 143 3.63 -2.44 3.42
C ILE A 143 4.04 -1.67 2.18
N ASN A 144 4.65 -2.31 1.20
CA ASN A 144 4.97 -1.72 -0.10
C ASN A 144 4.80 -2.75 -1.23
N HIS A 145 5.25 -2.42 -2.44
CA HIS A 145 5.19 -3.35 -3.58
C HIS A 145 6.05 -4.61 -3.40
N ASP A 146 7.09 -4.56 -2.55
CA ASP A 146 7.94 -5.72 -2.25
C ASP A 146 7.27 -6.67 -1.25
N GLY A 147 6.43 -6.12 -0.36
CA GLY A 147 5.64 -6.91 0.58
C GLY A 147 5.39 -6.21 1.92
N LEU A 148 5.21 -7.02 2.96
CA LEU A 148 5.01 -6.58 4.34
C LEU A 148 6.32 -6.77 5.12
N LYS A 149 6.80 -5.69 5.75
CA LYS A 149 7.97 -5.64 6.62
C LYS A 149 7.58 -5.19 8.01
N ILE A 150 8.11 -5.84 9.04
CA ILE A 150 8.00 -5.40 10.44
C ILE A 150 9.42 -5.29 10.98
N ASN A 151 9.77 -4.14 11.55
CA ASN A 151 11.10 -3.84 12.10
C ASN A 151 10.99 -3.37 13.56
N ASN A 152 11.93 -3.79 14.40
CA ASN A 152 11.99 -3.48 15.83
C ASN A 152 12.54 -2.08 16.17
N GLY A 153 12.69 -1.20 15.19
CA GLY A 153 13.19 0.17 15.37
C GLY A 153 14.70 0.33 15.28
N VAL A 154 15.42 -0.76 15.01
CA VAL A 154 16.87 -0.75 14.78
C VAL A 154 17.13 -0.70 13.28
N ALA A 155 18.02 0.21 12.85
CA ALA A 155 18.39 0.40 11.44
C ALA A 155 19.00 -0.88 10.85
N GLU A 156 18.74 -1.14 9.57
CA GLU A 156 18.96 -2.46 8.93
C GLU A 156 20.41 -2.98 8.95
N ASP A 157 21.36 -2.07 9.08
CA ASP A 157 22.80 -2.34 9.10
C ASP A 157 23.37 -2.51 10.52
N GLN A 158 22.54 -2.40 11.57
CA GLN A 158 22.99 -2.43 12.95
C GLN A 158 22.83 -3.82 13.60
N PRO A 159 23.68 -4.14 14.61
CA PRO A 159 23.50 -5.33 15.42
C PRO A 159 22.15 -5.29 16.16
N ASN A 160 21.56 -6.46 16.40
CA ASN A 160 20.23 -6.63 17.03
C ASN A 160 19.04 -6.17 16.18
N THR A 161 19.23 -5.88 14.90
CA THR A 161 18.12 -5.68 13.97
C THR A 161 17.26 -6.94 13.92
N ALA A 162 15.97 -6.77 14.19
CA ALA A 162 14.98 -7.81 14.01
C ALA A 162 13.99 -7.38 12.92
N ASN A 163 13.86 -8.20 11.88
CA ASN A 163 12.97 -7.95 10.77
C ASN A 163 12.14 -9.19 10.44
N THR A 164 10.85 -8.99 10.19
CA THR A 164 9.98 -9.96 9.55
C THR A 164 9.64 -9.45 8.16
N TYR A 165 9.90 -10.24 7.12
CA TYR A 165 9.53 -9.94 5.75
C TYR A 165 8.59 -11.01 5.21
N LEU A 166 7.49 -10.58 4.62
CA LEU A 166 6.59 -11.37 3.80
C LEU A 166 6.60 -10.75 2.41
N ASN A 167 7.29 -11.37 1.46
CA ASN A 167 7.37 -10.90 0.07
C ASN A 167 6.71 -11.91 -0.89
N VAL A 168 6.67 -11.57 -2.19
CA VAL A 168 6.02 -12.38 -3.25
C VAL A 168 6.56 -13.81 -3.43
N GLY A 169 7.69 -14.18 -2.80
CA GLY A 169 8.28 -15.52 -2.96
C GLY A 169 8.88 -16.13 -1.69
N SER A 170 8.94 -15.41 -0.57
CA SER A 170 9.51 -15.92 0.67
C SER A 170 8.97 -15.22 1.93
N LEU A 171 8.96 -15.99 3.02
CA LEU A 171 8.89 -15.48 4.38
C LEU A 171 10.30 -15.54 4.97
N SER A 172 10.83 -14.39 5.37
CA SER A 172 12.14 -14.28 6.03
C SER A 172 11.99 -13.69 7.42
N LEU A 173 12.53 -14.38 8.42
CA LEU A 173 12.62 -13.88 9.81
C LEU A 173 14.10 -13.69 10.15
N GLN A 174 14.50 -12.46 10.44
CA GLN A 174 15.82 -12.11 10.97
C GLN A 174 15.66 -11.71 12.43
N SER A 175 16.39 -12.36 13.35
CA SER A 175 16.26 -12.16 14.79
C SER A 175 17.58 -11.75 15.45
N GLY A 176 18.14 -10.58 15.11
CA GLY A 176 19.36 -10.08 15.79
C GLY A 176 20.48 -11.14 15.95
N PRO A 177 21.18 -11.21 17.10
CA PRO A 177 22.17 -12.25 17.41
C PRO A 177 21.56 -13.57 17.90
N ASN A 178 20.24 -13.71 17.94
CA ASN A 178 19.54 -14.86 18.52
C ASN A 178 18.84 -15.68 17.42
N SER A 179 18.36 -16.89 17.79
CA SER A 179 17.70 -17.80 16.86
C SER A 179 16.44 -17.17 16.24
N SER A 180 16.34 -17.18 14.90
CA SER A 180 15.11 -16.89 14.17
C SER A 180 14.17 -18.09 14.30
N ALA A 181 13.16 -17.99 15.15
CA ALA A 181 12.23 -19.08 15.37
C ALA A 181 10.88 -18.79 14.73
N LEU A 182 10.52 -19.56 13.69
CA LEU A 182 9.10 -19.88 13.48
C LEU A 182 8.73 -20.84 14.62
N THR A 183 8.26 -20.31 15.74
CA THR A 183 7.83 -21.12 16.89
C THR A 183 6.45 -21.74 16.61
N SER A 184 6.35 -22.55 15.56
CA SER A 184 5.18 -23.35 15.30
C SER A 184 5.36 -24.74 15.89
N LYS A 185 4.30 -25.31 16.46
CA LYS A 185 4.23 -26.74 16.81
C LYS A 185 4.60 -27.63 15.59
N SER A 186 4.33 -27.16 14.36
CA SER A 186 4.67 -27.78 13.07
C SER A 186 4.83 -26.72 11.95
N LEU A 187 5.84 -26.85 11.08
CA LEU A 187 5.99 -26.16 9.79
C LEU A 187 5.51 -27.09 8.67
N LEU A 188 4.45 -26.71 7.95
CA LEU A 188 3.83 -27.55 6.93
C LEU A 188 3.95 -26.92 5.55
N PHE A 189 4.52 -27.65 4.60
CA PHE A 189 4.48 -27.36 3.17
C PHE A 189 3.56 -28.37 2.52
N SER A 190 2.67 -27.92 1.62
CA SER A 190 1.80 -28.80 0.86
C SER A 190 1.74 -28.33 -0.59
N ASP A 191 1.59 -29.23 -1.55
CA ASP A 191 1.41 -28.89 -2.96
C ASP A 191 -0.01 -29.23 -3.46
N GLU A 192 -0.31 -28.83 -4.69
CA GLU A 192 -1.61 -29.09 -5.34
C GLU A 192 -1.84 -30.57 -5.65
N ASP A 193 -0.77 -31.37 -5.70
CA ASP A 193 -0.80 -32.82 -5.90
C ASP A 193 -1.14 -33.58 -4.60
N GLY A 194 -1.28 -32.88 -3.47
CA GLY A 194 -1.61 -33.45 -2.16
C GLY A 194 -0.43 -34.06 -1.43
N ASN A 195 0.81 -33.67 -1.77
CA ASN A 195 2.00 -34.03 -1.00
C ASN A 195 2.21 -33.04 0.15
N ASN A 196 2.85 -33.50 1.24
CA ASN A 196 3.12 -32.71 2.43
C ASN A 196 4.56 -32.89 2.92
N ALA A 197 5.16 -31.82 3.42
CA ALA A 197 6.39 -31.85 4.20
C ALA A 197 6.17 -31.14 5.54
N GLU A 198 6.42 -31.83 6.64
CA GLU A 198 6.28 -31.32 8.00
C GLU A 198 7.64 -31.27 8.69
N GLY A 199 7.99 -30.13 9.28
CA GLY A 199 9.14 -29.98 10.17
C GLY A 199 8.71 -29.51 11.55
N GLY A 200 9.22 -30.15 12.61
CA GLY A 200 8.89 -29.82 13.99
C GLY A 200 9.99 -30.22 14.97
N ALA A 201 9.74 -29.97 16.26
CA ALA A 201 10.70 -30.30 17.33
C ALA A 201 11.01 -31.80 17.46
N THR A 202 10.15 -32.66 16.91
CA THR A 202 10.30 -34.12 16.93
C THR A 202 10.94 -34.69 15.67
N GLY A 203 11.26 -33.85 14.67
CA GLY A 203 11.90 -34.27 13.42
C GLY A 203 11.27 -33.69 12.16
N MET A 204 11.50 -34.37 11.04
CA MET A 204 10.97 -34.02 9.72
C MET A 204 10.28 -35.22 9.08
N ALA A 205 9.13 -35.00 8.43
CA ALA A 205 8.39 -36.02 7.70
C ALA A 205 7.94 -35.50 6.33
N PHE A 206 7.97 -36.39 5.34
CA PHE A 206 7.52 -36.14 3.97
C PHE A 206 6.53 -37.23 3.60
N GLN A 207 5.34 -36.85 3.17
CA GLN A 207 4.30 -37.79 2.75
C GLN A 207 3.81 -37.40 1.36
N ASN A 208 3.73 -38.38 0.47
CA ASN A 208 3.06 -38.17 -0.81
C ASN A 208 1.55 -38.44 -0.70
N ALA A 209 0.79 -38.02 -1.70
CA ALA A 209 -0.66 -38.25 -1.75
C ALA A 209 -1.09 -39.73 -1.67
N ALA A 210 -0.21 -40.65 -2.04
CA ALA A 210 -0.45 -42.10 -1.93
C ALA A 210 -0.19 -42.67 -0.50
N GLY A 211 0.17 -41.82 0.47
CA GLY A 211 0.42 -42.20 1.86
C GLY A 211 1.82 -42.79 2.13
N LYS A 212 2.72 -42.77 1.14
CA LYS A 212 4.12 -43.17 1.33
C LYS A 212 4.84 -42.09 2.12
N THR A 213 5.40 -42.47 3.27
CA THR A 213 6.09 -41.56 4.20
C THR A 213 7.60 -41.80 4.23
N ILE A 214 8.39 -40.74 4.27
CA ILE A 214 9.81 -40.71 4.63
C ILE A 214 9.94 -39.83 5.86
N GLN A 215 10.59 -40.29 6.93
CA GLN A 215 10.71 -39.49 8.15
C GLN A 215 12.07 -39.64 8.81
N PHE A 216 12.49 -38.57 9.49
CA PHE A 216 13.66 -38.51 10.34
C PHE A 216 13.21 -37.92 11.67
N THR A 217 12.96 -38.77 12.66
CA THR A 217 12.51 -38.36 13.99
C THR A 217 13.56 -38.64 15.03
N LEU A 218 13.28 -38.23 16.27
CA LEU A 218 14.12 -38.55 17.43
C LEU A 218 14.23 -40.07 17.67
N ASP A 219 13.24 -40.84 17.21
CA ASP A 219 13.14 -42.28 17.47
C ASP A 219 13.53 -43.13 16.26
N GLU A 220 13.24 -42.69 15.03
CA GLU A 220 13.37 -43.51 13.83
C GLU A 220 13.72 -42.72 12.56
N ILE A 221 14.56 -43.32 11.71
CA ILE A 221 14.69 -42.96 10.29
C ILE A 221 13.88 -43.94 9.45
N ASN A 222 12.75 -43.50 8.90
CA ASN A 222 11.94 -44.28 7.97
C ASN A 222 12.28 -43.86 6.53
N ALA A 223 12.90 -44.75 5.76
CA ALA A 223 13.23 -44.49 4.35
C ALA A 223 12.04 -44.66 3.39
N GLY A 224 10.85 -45.04 3.87
CA GLY A 224 9.66 -45.24 3.05
C GLY A 224 9.81 -46.35 2.01
N GLY A 225 10.61 -47.39 2.30
CA GLY A 225 10.90 -48.47 1.34
C GLY A 225 11.78 -48.06 0.15
N ASN A 226 12.41 -46.88 0.20
CA ASN A 226 13.38 -46.47 -0.83
C ASN A 226 14.72 -47.17 -0.66
N LYS A 227 15.51 -47.22 -1.75
CA LYS A 227 16.89 -47.69 -1.70
C LYS A 227 17.76 -46.65 -0.99
N ILE A 228 18.55 -47.09 -0.01
CA ILE A 228 19.64 -46.31 0.57
C ILE A 228 20.90 -46.63 -0.24
N LYS A 229 21.46 -45.65 -0.94
CA LYS A 229 22.64 -45.78 -1.79
C LYS A 229 23.82 -45.06 -1.14
N GLU A 230 25.03 -45.37 -1.63
CA GLU A 230 26.27 -44.70 -1.21
C GLU A 230 26.59 -44.83 0.29
N VAL A 231 26.14 -45.94 0.90
CA VAL A 231 26.53 -46.32 2.26
C VAL A 231 27.97 -46.85 2.20
N ALA A 232 28.89 -46.10 2.79
CA ALA A 232 30.28 -46.52 2.96
C ALA A 232 30.39 -47.85 3.73
N GLU A 233 31.56 -48.50 3.68
CA GLU A 233 31.77 -49.68 4.53
C GLU A 233 31.79 -49.23 6.00
N GLY A 234 30.94 -49.85 6.82
CA GLY A 234 30.93 -49.61 8.26
C GLY A 234 32.20 -50.13 8.90
N THR A 235 32.84 -49.31 9.74
CA THR A 235 34.07 -49.69 10.45
C THR A 235 33.82 -49.93 11.93
N ASP A 236 32.83 -49.26 12.51
CA ASP A 236 32.43 -49.42 13.92
C ASP A 236 31.25 -50.38 14.05
N ASP A 237 31.11 -51.02 15.21
CA ASP A 237 30.05 -52.01 15.48
C ASP A 237 28.62 -51.44 15.35
N THR A 238 28.46 -50.11 15.43
CA THR A 238 27.18 -49.40 15.30
C THR A 238 26.87 -48.89 13.90
N ASP A 239 27.79 -49.06 12.95
CA ASP A 239 27.60 -48.60 11.58
C ASP A 239 26.64 -49.51 10.82
N ALA A 240 26.02 -48.95 9.78
CA ALA A 240 25.26 -49.75 8.83
C ALA A 240 26.20 -50.62 7.97
N VAL A 241 25.90 -51.91 7.86
CA VAL A 241 26.61 -52.83 6.97
C VAL A 241 26.11 -52.66 5.53
N ASN A 242 27.01 -52.35 4.60
CA ASN A 242 26.64 -52.25 3.20
C ASN A 242 26.62 -53.64 2.50
N VAL A 243 26.07 -53.69 1.28
CA VAL A 243 25.89 -54.95 0.53
C VAL A 243 27.23 -55.64 0.22
N LYS A 244 28.32 -54.87 0.05
CA LYS A 244 29.64 -55.43 -0.20
C LYS A 244 30.14 -56.19 1.04
N GLN A 245 30.09 -55.58 2.22
CA GLN A 245 30.50 -56.21 3.47
C GLN A 245 29.69 -57.48 3.78
N LEU A 246 28.38 -57.47 3.51
CA LEU A 246 27.54 -58.66 3.66
C LEU A 246 27.99 -59.79 2.71
N LYS A 247 28.23 -59.47 1.43
CA LYS A 247 28.69 -60.45 0.44
C LYS A 247 30.05 -61.03 0.81
N ASP A 248 30.98 -60.20 1.27
CA ASP A 248 32.32 -60.65 1.66
C ASP A 248 32.27 -61.54 2.91
N THR A 249 31.45 -61.18 3.89
CA THR A 249 31.19 -62.01 5.08
C THR A 249 30.60 -63.37 4.69
N VAL A 250 29.55 -63.41 3.87
CA VAL A 250 28.96 -64.69 3.43
C VAL A 250 29.96 -65.53 2.64
N ALA A 251 30.81 -64.91 1.83
CA ALA A 251 31.82 -65.60 1.05
C ALA A 251 32.96 -66.18 1.92
N SER A 252 33.24 -65.60 3.09
CA SER A 252 34.30 -66.04 4.01
C SER A 252 33.86 -67.16 4.95
N GLN A 253 32.57 -67.33 5.22
CA GLN A 253 32.07 -68.38 6.11
C GLN A 253 32.38 -69.79 5.58
N THR A 254 32.99 -70.61 6.44
CA THR A 254 33.30 -72.03 6.19
C THR A 254 32.55 -72.93 7.17
N LEU A 255 31.94 -74.01 6.67
CA LEU A 255 31.45 -75.09 7.50
C LEU A 255 32.57 -76.06 7.81
N THR A 256 32.85 -76.26 9.08
CA THR A 256 33.76 -77.31 9.56
C THR A 256 32.95 -78.57 9.86
N TYR A 257 33.27 -79.68 9.21
CA TYR A 257 32.59 -80.96 9.40
C TYR A 257 33.60 -82.10 9.66
N ARG A 258 33.12 -83.18 10.26
CA ARG A 258 33.87 -84.43 10.44
C ARG A 258 33.11 -85.54 9.72
N ALA A 259 33.80 -86.35 8.93
CA ALA A 259 33.19 -87.49 8.26
C ALA A 259 32.83 -88.58 9.30
N ASN A 260 31.72 -89.29 9.10
CA ASN A 260 31.22 -90.32 10.02
C ASN A 260 32.02 -91.64 9.91
N SER A 261 33.33 -91.59 10.17
CA SER A 261 34.14 -92.79 10.35
C SER A 261 35.07 -92.62 11.55
N ALA A 262 35.21 -93.65 12.37
CA ALA A 262 36.03 -93.63 13.59
C ALA A 262 37.54 -93.42 13.34
N ALA A 263 37.98 -93.35 12.07
CA ALA A 263 39.37 -93.20 11.65
C ALA A 263 39.74 -91.78 11.16
N ASP A 264 38.77 -90.89 10.91
CA ASP A 264 39.06 -89.52 10.42
C ASP A 264 39.01 -88.52 11.59
N THR A 265 40.17 -88.28 12.21
CA THR A 265 40.30 -87.33 13.33
C THR A 265 40.33 -85.86 12.88
N ASP A 266 40.49 -85.59 11.58
CA ASP A 266 40.75 -84.25 11.05
C ASP A 266 39.48 -83.56 10.57
N ALA A 267 39.21 -82.38 11.12
CA ALA A 267 38.11 -81.55 10.68
C ALA A 267 38.34 -81.06 9.23
N LYS A 268 37.36 -81.27 8.34
CA LYS A 268 37.34 -80.74 6.97
C LYS A 268 36.58 -79.43 6.93
N SER A 269 36.87 -78.57 5.95
CA SER A 269 36.17 -77.30 5.77
C SER A 269 35.67 -77.12 4.33
N VAL A 270 34.47 -76.58 4.19
CA VAL A 270 33.88 -76.18 2.90
C VAL A 270 33.32 -74.77 3.02
N LYS A 271 33.60 -73.91 2.04
CA LYS A 271 33.01 -72.57 2.00
C LYS A 271 31.51 -72.69 1.74
N LEU A 272 30.69 -72.04 2.55
CA LEU A 272 29.23 -72.08 2.38
C LEU A 272 28.79 -71.56 1.00
N SER A 273 29.56 -70.64 0.41
CA SER A 273 29.35 -70.11 -0.94
C SER A 273 29.49 -71.14 -2.07
N LYS A 274 30.06 -72.32 -1.80
CA LYS A 274 30.25 -73.38 -2.81
C LYS A 274 29.12 -74.42 -2.85
N GLY A 275 28.19 -74.37 -1.89
CA GLY A 275 27.16 -75.40 -1.72
C GLY A 275 27.70 -76.67 -1.04
N LEU A 276 26.79 -77.48 -0.52
CA LEU A 276 27.07 -78.83 -0.03
C LEU A 276 26.46 -79.82 -1.02
N ASP A 277 27.28 -80.73 -1.53
CA ASP A 277 26.81 -81.84 -2.35
C ASP A 277 27.03 -83.13 -1.55
N PHE A 278 25.94 -83.69 -1.03
CA PHE A 278 25.96 -84.96 -0.31
C PHE A 278 25.63 -86.06 -1.32
N VAL A 279 26.62 -86.85 -1.69
CA VAL A 279 26.43 -88.05 -2.52
C VAL A 279 26.09 -89.25 -1.64
N ASP A 280 25.01 -89.97 -1.95
CA ASP A 280 24.65 -91.23 -1.29
C ASP A 280 25.77 -92.25 -1.54
N GLY A 281 26.45 -92.67 -0.47
CA GLY A 281 27.48 -93.70 -0.56
C GLY A 281 26.84 -95.04 -0.92
N THR A 282 27.02 -95.50 -2.16
CA THR A 282 26.79 -96.91 -2.50
C THR A 282 27.75 -97.75 -1.67
N MET A 283 27.18 -98.60 -0.80
CA MET A 283 27.90 -99.51 0.11
C MET A 283 28.85 -100.47 -0.60
#